data_AF-M7BN03-F1
#
_entry.id   AF-M7BN03-F1
#
_cell.length_a   1.000
_cell.length_b   1.000
_cell.length_c   1.000
_cell.angle_alpha   90.00
_cell.angle_beta   90.00
_cell.angle_gamma   90.00
#
_symmetry.space_group_name_H-M   'P 1'
#
loop_
_entity.id
_entity.type
_entity.pdbx_description
1 polymer ?
#
loop_
_entity_poly.entity_id
_entity_poly.type
_entity_poly.pdbx_seq_one_letter_code
_entity_poly.pdbx_strand_id
1 'polypeptide(L)'
;MGSVDFDDAGKYTCHVRNPKEMNAEHNATIILKVVQEMVPVDNTLTRIILGAVGGLVGLLILILVIKKIVLLILKKSQEKKKECLVSSSGIDNTENGLAGSKAEQKAPPKA
;
A
#
# COMPACT_ATOMS: atom_id res chain seq x y z
N MET A 1 32.33 45.45 -13.15
CA MET A 1 31.48 44.39 -12.56
C MET A 1 31.05 44.91 -11.20
N GLY A 2 29.75 45.01 -10.89
CA GLY A 2 29.30 45.38 -9.54
C GLY A 2 29.41 44.18 -8.60
N SER A 3 29.81 44.42 -7.36
CA SER A 3 29.61 43.49 -6.25
C SER A 3 28.16 43.62 -5.74
N VAL A 4 27.60 42.52 -5.23
CA VAL A 4 26.30 42.52 -4.55
C VAL A 4 26.47 43.02 -3.11
N ASP A 5 25.59 43.93 -2.68
CA ASP A 5 25.52 44.45 -1.31
C ASP A 5 24.20 44.02 -0.62
N PHE A 6 24.09 44.19 0.70
CA PHE A 6 22.84 43.94 1.42
C PHE A 6 21.70 44.87 0.99
N ASP A 7 22.03 46.10 0.55
CA ASP A 7 21.06 47.05 -0.01
C ASP A 7 20.44 46.58 -1.35
N ASP A 8 21.01 45.57 -2.03
CA ASP A 8 20.40 44.94 -3.21
C ASP A 8 19.28 43.94 -2.84
N ALA A 9 18.98 43.71 -1.55
CA ALA A 9 17.90 42.81 -1.15
C ALA A 9 16.52 43.41 -1.51
N GLY A 10 15.72 42.71 -2.33
CA GLY A 10 14.48 43.29 -2.84
C GLY A 10 13.64 42.39 -3.74
N LYS A 11 12.53 42.95 -4.23
CA LYS A 11 11.60 42.31 -5.18
C LYS A 11 11.86 42.85 -6.59
N TYR A 12 12.39 42.02 -7.46
CA TYR A 12 12.71 42.36 -8.85
C TYR A 12 11.68 41.76 -9.80
N THR A 13 11.01 42.60 -10.57
CA THR A 13 10.05 42.16 -11.60
C THR A 13 10.67 42.34 -12.98
N CYS A 14 10.88 41.23 -13.69
CA CYS A 14 11.20 41.24 -15.10
C CYS A 14 9.89 41.33 -15.91
N HIS A 15 9.80 42.33 -16.78
CA HIS A 15 8.70 42.53 -17.72
C HIS A 15 9.20 42.16 -19.12
N VAL A 16 8.62 41.12 -19.72
CA VAL A 16 9.03 40.60 -21.03
C VAL A 16 7.86 40.68 -21.99
N ARG A 17 8.07 41.30 -23.15
CA ARG A 17 7.11 41.31 -24.25
C ARG A 17 7.68 40.49 -25.40
N ASN A 18 6.96 39.45 -25.85
CA ASN A 18 7.44 38.54 -26.89
C ASN A 18 6.72 38.77 -28.23
N PRO A 19 7.34 39.41 -29.24
CA PRO A 19 6.74 39.61 -30.56
C PRO A 19 6.35 38.30 -31.27
N LYS A 20 7.03 37.17 -30.96
CA LYS A 20 6.74 35.86 -31.54
C LYS A 20 5.49 35.20 -30.95
N GLU A 21 5.01 35.68 -29.80
CA GLU A 21 3.74 35.28 -29.16
C GLU A 21 2.69 36.38 -29.31
N MET A 22 2.56 36.97 -30.51
CA MET A 22 1.60 38.05 -30.77
C MET A 22 1.77 39.28 -29.84
N ASN A 23 3.01 39.56 -29.42
CA ASN A 23 3.36 40.59 -28.44
C ASN A 23 2.80 40.35 -27.02
N ALA A 24 2.57 39.09 -26.63
CA ALA A 24 2.19 38.71 -25.27
C ALA A 24 3.18 39.27 -24.23
N GLU A 25 2.64 39.69 -23.09
CA GLU A 25 3.40 40.25 -21.97
C GLU A 25 3.43 39.25 -20.82
N HIS A 26 4.64 38.91 -20.38
CA HIS A 26 4.93 37.98 -19.30
C HIS A 26 5.73 38.69 -18.21
N ASN A 27 5.28 38.56 -16.96
CA ASN A 27 5.93 39.18 -15.81
C ASN A 27 6.44 38.10 -14.85
N ALA A 28 7.75 38.08 -14.61
CA ALA A 28 8.38 37.17 -13.65
C ALA A 28 8.93 37.97 -12.47
N THR A 29 8.52 37.63 -11.25
CA THR A 29 9.06 38.25 -10.03
C THR A 29 10.04 37.31 -9.36
N ILE A 30 11.21 37.82 -9.01
CA ILE A 30 12.21 37.16 -8.16
C ILE A 30 12.39 37.99 -6.88
N ILE A 31 12.59 37.33 -5.75
CA ILE A 31 12.97 37.99 -4.49
C ILE A 31 14.44 37.71 -4.25
N LEU A 32 15.28 38.74 -4.37
CA LEU A 32 16.70 38.66 -4.02
C LEU A 32 16.82 38.81 -2.50
N LYS A 33 17.36 37.78 -1.86
CA LYS A 33 17.74 37.79 -0.45
C LYS A 33 19.26 37.73 -0.37
N VAL A 34 19.88 38.77 0.19
CA VAL A 34 21.31 38.82 0.44
C VAL A 34 21.55 38.33 1.86
N VAL A 35 22.43 37.34 2.01
CA VAL A 35 22.75 36.67 3.28
C VAL A 35 24.26 36.55 3.41
N GLN A 36 24.78 36.63 4.63
CA GLN A 36 26.21 36.53 4.91
C GLN A 36 26.78 35.13 4.59
N GLU A 37 25.96 34.08 4.75
CA GLU A 37 26.31 32.70 4.43
C GLU A 37 25.10 31.99 3.81
N MET A 38 25.32 31.21 2.74
CA MET A 38 24.27 30.41 2.10
C MET A 38 24.12 29.07 2.81
N VAL A 39 23.26 29.02 3.83
CA VAL A 39 22.86 27.76 4.47
C VAL A 39 22.04 26.92 3.46
N PRO A 40 22.34 25.62 3.27
CA PRO A 40 21.54 24.76 2.40
C PRO A 40 20.10 24.63 2.91
N VAL A 41 19.14 24.54 2.00
CA VAL A 41 17.72 24.42 2.38
C VAL A 41 17.42 23.00 2.84
N ASP A 42 17.36 22.81 4.16
CA ASP A 42 17.08 21.53 4.83
C ASP A 42 15.63 21.05 4.64
N ASN A 43 15.35 20.56 3.44
CA ASN A 43 14.08 19.90 3.09
C ASN A 43 13.92 18.49 3.70
N THR A 44 14.85 18.07 4.56
CA THR A 44 14.89 16.76 5.22
C THR A 44 13.63 16.51 6.04
N LEU A 45 13.19 17.50 6.85
CA LEU A 45 11.96 17.40 7.64
C LEU A 45 10.73 17.24 6.75
N THR A 46 10.61 18.04 5.68
CA THR A 46 9.52 17.95 4.70
C THR A 46 9.44 16.57 4.06
N ARG A 47 10.59 15.97 3.71
CA ARG A 47 10.65 14.60 3.16
C ARG A 47 10.23 13.54 4.18
N ILE A 48 10.67 13.66 5.44
CA ILE A 48 10.30 12.74 6.53
C ILE A 48 8.80 12.78 6.78
N ILE A 49 8.20 13.97 6.87
CA ILE A 49 6.76 14.15 7.10
C ILE A 49 5.95 13.54 5.94
N LEU A 50 6.33 13.84 4.69
CA LEU A 50 5.68 13.28 3.51
C LEU A 50 5.77 11.74 3.47
N GLY A 51 6.94 11.19 3.80
CA GLY A 51 7.16 9.74 3.89
C GLY A 51 6.36 9.08 5.01
N ALA A 52 6.24 9.71 6.18
CA ALA A 52 5.47 9.18 7.31
C ALA A 52 3.96 9.12 7.01
N VAL A 53 3.40 10.20 6.45
CA VAL A 53 1.98 10.26 6.06
C VAL A 53 1.67 9.26 4.94
N GLY A 54 2.49 9.23 3.88
CA GLY A 54 2.35 8.27 2.78
C GLY A 54 2.54 6.82 3.24
N GLY A 55 3.48 6.57 4.13
CA GLY A 55 3.76 5.25 4.71
C GLY A 55 2.61 4.70 5.55
N LEU A 56 2.00 5.52 6.40
CA LEU A 56 0.84 5.11 7.21
C LEU A 56 -0.35 4.74 6.32
N VAL A 57 -0.70 5.60 5.36
CA VAL A 57 -1.81 5.34 4.43
C VAL A 57 -1.53 4.12 3.54
N GLY A 58 -0.32 4.02 2.99
CA GLY A 58 0.11 2.89 2.17
C GLY A 58 0.09 1.56 2.94
N LEU A 59 0.55 1.55 4.20
CA LEU A 59 0.52 0.37 5.06
C LEU A 59 -0.91 -0.09 5.37
N LEU A 60 -1.83 0.84 5.66
CA LEU A 60 -3.24 0.53 5.88
C LEU A 60 -3.88 -0.10 4.64
N ILE A 61 -3.64 0.48 3.45
CA ILE A 61 -4.12 -0.07 2.17
C ILE A 61 -3.53 -1.47 1.92
N LEU A 62 -2.22 -1.65 2.13
CA LEU A 62 -1.53 -2.92 1.95
C LEU A 62 -2.12 -4.04 2.84
N ILE A 63 -2.39 -3.74 4.12
CA ILE A 63 -3.02 -4.69 5.05
C ILE A 63 -4.43 -5.09 4.58
N LEU A 64 -5.22 -4.14 4.06
CA LEU A 64 -6.55 -4.43 3.52
C LEU A 64 -6.49 -5.31 2.26
N VAL A 65 -5.54 -5.04 1.35
CA VAL A 65 -5.30 -5.86 0.16
C VAL A 65 -4.87 -7.28 0.52
N ILE A 66 -3.89 -7.44 1.42
CA ILE A 66 -3.44 -8.75 1.90
C ILE A 66 -4.62 -9.54 2.52
N LYS A 67 -5.40 -8.91 3.41
CA LYS A 67 -6.59 -9.54 4.01
C LYS A 67 -7.59 -10.03 2.96
N LYS A 68 -7.86 -9.24 1.91
CA LYS A 68 -8.76 -9.64 0.81
C LYS A 68 -8.21 -10.81 0.02
N ILE A 69 -6.91 -10.81 -0.32
CA ILE A 69 -6.25 -11.89 -1.05
C ILE A 69 -6.28 -13.20 -0.25
N VAL A 70 -5.92 -13.16 1.03
CA VAL A 70 -5.95 -14.34 1.92
C VAL A 70 -7.37 -14.91 2.03
N LEU A 71 -8.39 -14.06 2.18
CA LEU A 71 -9.79 -14.49 2.26
C LEU A 71 -10.27 -15.14 0.94
N LEU A 72 -9.85 -14.62 -0.22
CA LEU A 72 -10.15 -15.20 -1.54
C LEU A 72 -9.49 -16.57 -1.72
N ILE A 73 -8.22 -16.73 -1.32
CA ILE A 73 -7.50 -18.01 -1.39
C ILE A 73 -8.16 -19.05 -0.46
N LEU A 74 -8.49 -18.67 0.78
CA LEU A 74 -9.18 -19.55 1.73
C LEU A 74 -10.56 -19.99 1.22
N LYS A 75 -11.35 -19.06 0.67
CA LYS A 75 -12.65 -19.40 0.08
C LYS A 75 -12.51 -20.39 -1.08
N LYS A 76 -11.58 -20.13 -2.01
CA LYS A 76 -11.30 -21.02 -3.17
C LYS A 76 -10.78 -22.40 -2.74
N SER A 77 -10.03 -22.47 -1.64
CA SER A 77 -9.57 -23.74 -1.05
C SER A 77 -10.71 -24.54 -0.40
N GLN A 78 -11.64 -23.86 0.28
CA GLN A 78 -12.84 -24.50 0.86
C GLN A 78 -13.82 -25.00 -0.22
N GLU A 79 -13.96 -24.28 -1.34
CA GLU A 79 -14.75 -24.74 -2.50
C GLU A 79 -14.16 -26.05 -3.06
N LYS A 80 -12.86 -26.08 -3.38
CA LYS A 80 -12.14 -27.30 -3.80
C LYS A 80 -12.26 -28.48 -2.82
N LYS A 81 -12.23 -28.20 -1.51
CA LYS A 81 -12.38 -29.23 -0.47
C LYS A 81 -13.80 -29.83 -0.44
N LYS A 82 -14.83 -29.06 -0.77
CA LYS A 82 -16.22 -29.56 -0.85
C LYS A 82 -16.44 -30.42 -2.09
N GLU A 83 -15.91 -30.01 -3.24
CA GLU A 83 -15.97 -30.78 -4.49
C GLU A 83 -15.38 -32.20 -4.31
N CYS A 84 -14.21 -32.29 -3.68
CA CYS A 84 -13.53 -33.57 -3.43
C CYS A 84 -14.28 -34.51 -2.46
N LEU A 85 -15.09 -33.97 -1.54
CA LEU A 85 -15.91 -34.77 -0.62
C LEU A 85 -17.17 -35.33 -1.28
N VAL A 86 -17.75 -34.64 -2.27
CA VAL A 86 -18.97 -35.07 -2.96
C VAL A 86 -18.70 -36.16 -4.00
N SER A 87 -17.50 -36.23 -4.57
CA SER A 87 -17.11 -37.30 -5.51
C SER A 87 -16.81 -38.66 -4.84
N SER A 88 -16.80 -38.75 -3.51
CA SER A 88 -16.44 -39.98 -2.78
C SER A 88 -17.64 -40.83 -2.32
N SER A 89 -18.87 -40.47 -2.70
CA SER A 89 -20.10 -41.21 -2.35
C SER A 89 -20.71 -41.97 -3.54
N GLY A 90 -19.87 -42.46 -4.45
CA GLY A 90 -20.20 -43.56 -5.36
C GLY A 90 -19.80 -44.89 -4.71
N ILE A 91 -20.65 -45.41 -3.82
CA ILE A 91 -20.46 -46.76 -3.26
C ILE A 91 -21.10 -47.74 -4.26
N ASP A 92 -20.26 -48.31 -5.13
CA ASP A 92 -20.65 -49.44 -5.97
C ASP A 92 -20.92 -50.67 -5.11
N ASN A 93 -22.06 -51.31 -5.36
CA ASN A 93 -22.48 -52.49 -4.62
C ASN A 93 -21.81 -53.73 -5.22
N THR A 94 -20.93 -54.40 -4.48
CA THR A 94 -20.45 -55.75 -4.82
C THR A 94 -20.35 -56.62 -3.58
N GLU A 95 -20.83 -57.84 -3.74
CA GLU A 95 -21.33 -58.81 -2.76
C GLU A 95 -20.33 -59.49 -1.78
N ASN A 96 -20.92 -59.99 -0.68
CA ASN A 96 -20.58 -61.19 0.11
C ASN A 96 -19.20 -61.37 0.82
N GLY A 97 -19.24 -61.68 2.13
CA GLY A 97 -18.02 -61.92 2.94
C GLY A 97 -18.19 -62.40 4.40
N LEU A 98 -19.15 -63.29 4.67
CA LEU A 98 -19.24 -64.28 5.79
C LEU A 98 -18.62 -63.98 7.21
N ALA A 99 -19.52 -63.86 8.19
CA ALA A 99 -19.46 -64.31 9.61
C ALA A 99 -18.24 -64.07 10.54
N GLY A 100 -18.51 -63.53 11.74
CA GLY A 100 -17.62 -63.59 12.91
C GLY A 100 -18.23 -62.97 14.18
N SER A 101 -18.70 -63.81 15.12
CA SER A 101 -19.40 -63.37 16.34
C SER A 101 -18.49 -63.34 17.57
N LYS A 102 -18.63 -62.32 18.43
CA LYS A 102 -18.74 -62.44 19.91
C LYS A 102 -19.10 -61.11 20.58
N ALA A 103 -19.90 -61.21 21.65
CA ALA A 103 -20.33 -60.10 22.52
C ALA A 103 -19.73 -60.28 23.95
N GLU A 104 -20.19 -59.45 24.92
CA GLU A 104 -20.04 -59.66 26.38
C GLU A 104 -18.61 -59.33 26.93
N GLN A 105 -18.35 -58.54 28.01
CA GLN A 105 -19.19 -57.70 28.89
C GLN A 105 -18.33 -56.76 29.79
N LYS A 106 -19.04 -55.80 30.43
CA LYS A 106 -18.88 -55.31 31.83
C LYS A 106 -18.45 -53.83 32.02
N ALA A 107 -19.27 -53.10 32.78
CA ALA A 107 -19.14 -51.68 33.15
C ALA A 107 -18.96 -51.52 34.68
N PRO A 108 -19.39 -50.40 35.33
CA PRO A 108 -18.70 -49.13 35.63
C PRO A 108 -18.32 -49.04 37.16
N PRO A 109 -18.07 -47.90 37.87
CA PRO A 109 -18.19 -46.47 37.52
C PRO A 109 -17.11 -45.48 38.07
N LYS A 110 -17.48 -44.19 37.97
CA LYS A 110 -16.93 -42.90 38.46
C LYS A 110 -16.25 -42.82 39.84
N ALA A 111 -15.34 -41.84 39.95
CA ALA A 111 -15.39 -40.77 40.95
C ALA A 111 -15.32 -39.41 40.22
#